data_AF-A0A5C6ZYT9-F1
#
_entry.id   AF-A0A5C6ZYT9-F1
#
_cell.length_a   1.000
_cell.length_b   1.000
_cell.length_c   1.000
_cell.angle_alpha   90.00
_cell.angle_beta   90.00
_cell.angle_gamma   90.00
#
_symmetry.space_group_name_H-M   'P 1'
#
loop_
_entity.id
_entity.type
_entity.pdbx_description
1 polymer ?
#
loop_
_entity_poly.entity_id
_entity_poly.type
_entity_poly.pdbx_seq_one_letter_code
_entity_poly.pdbx_strand_id
1 'polypeptide(L)'
;MPYPAAIDPNKVGEYPAIVYTGGGYFFDEVLEYRVWCLPDNTVEYSYDIDACHSFVTYQEALAFAENTENSAQPLALVRQFEWVDQPSRGIYIHNKGERLTEWRPEWLDRGTRKPNDIAQFLQKNAVSK
;
A
#
# COMPACT_ATOMS: atom_id res chain seq x y z
N MET A 1 14.22 -8.40 -6.08
CA MET A 1 14.02 -7.60 -7.31
C MET A 1 13.58 -6.20 -6.87
N PRO A 2 13.82 -5.13 -7.63
CA PRO A 2 13.26 -3.83 -7.27
C PRO A 2 11.72 -3.91 -7.29
N TYR A 3 11.07 -3.24 -6.34
CA TYR A 3 9.61 -3.08 -6.34
C TYR A 3 9.14 -2.32 -7.59
N PRO A 4 7.92 -2.56 -8.10
CA PRO A 4 7.43 -1.90 -9.30
C PRO A 4 7.29 -0.38 -9.10
N ALA A 5 7.58 0.40 -10.14
CA ALA A 5 7.34 1.84 -10.13
C ALA A 5 5.83 2.17 -10.13
N ALA A 6 5.51 3.42 -9.80
CA ALA A 6 4.18 3.99 -10.01
C ALA A 6 3.70 3.77 -11.45
N ILE A 7 2.45 3.35 -11.62
CA ILE A 7 1.85 3.02 -12.91
C ILE A 7 1.74 4.24 -13.84
N ASP A 8 1.54 5.43 -13.26
CA ASP A 8 1.54 6.71 -13.98
C ASP A 8 2.35 7.75 -13.19
N PRO A 9 3.61 8.02 -13.60
CA PRO A 9 4.45 9.02 -12.96
C PRO A 9 3.84 10.42 -12.91
N ASN A 10 2.92 10.78 -13.81
CA ASN A 10 2.30 12.11 -13.83
C ASN A 10 1.19 12.26 -12.78
N LYS A 11 0.77 11.17 -12.15
CA LYS A 11 -0.26 11.16 -11.10
C LYS A 11 0.30 11.11 -9.68
N VAL A 12 1.61 10.91 -9.55
CA VAL A 12 2.30 10.92 -8.25
C VAL A 12 2.12 12.28 -7.59
N GLY A 13 1.63 12.29 -6.35
CA GLY A 13 1.29 13.47 -5.57
C GLY A 13 -0.14 14.00 -5.78
N GLU A 14 -0.93 13.43 -6.69
CA GLU A 14 -2.32 13.85 -6.93
C GLU A 14 -3.36 13.01 -6.16
N TYR A 15 -2.95 11.88 -5.57
CA TYR A 15 -3.86 11.02 -4.82
C TYR A 15 -4.17 11.58 -3.43
N PRO A 16 -5.34 11.28 -2.84
CA PRO A 16 -5.68 11.73 -1.49
C PRO A 16 -4.62 11.30 -0.48
N ALA A 17 -4.08 12.24 0.31
CA ALA A 17 -3.05 11.92 1.30
C ALA A 17 -3.57 10.90 2.33
N ILE A 18 -4.79 11.09 2.84
CA ILE A 18 -5.40 10.19 3.81
C ILE A 18 -6.14 9.06 3.08
N VAL A 19 -5.65 7.84 3.23
CA VAL A 19 -6.27 6.61 2.73
C VAL A 19 -6.31 5.54 3.82
N TYR A 20 -6.95 4.41 3.53
CA TYR A 20 -6.85 3.25 4.42
C TYR A 20 -5.40 2.79 4.55
N THR A 21 -5.01 2.36 5.75
CA THR A 21 -3.70 1.74 6.00
C THR A 21 -3.87 0.28 6.37
N GLY A 22 -3.05 -0.58 5.77
CA GLY A 22 -3.07 -2.01 6.04
C GLY A 22 -4.32 -2.76 5.53
N GLY A 23 -4.25 -4.10 5.65
CA GLY A 23 -5.32 -5.01 5.26
C GLY A 23 -5.51 -5.17 3.75
N GLY A 24 -6.36 -6.13 3.38
CA GLY A 24 -6.56 -6.58 2.01
C GLY A 24 -5.38 -7.43 1.50
N TYR A 25 -5.64 -8.64 1.02
CA TYR A 25 -4.70 -9.36 0.17
C TYR A 25 -4.88 -8.89 -1.28
N PHE A 26 -3.80 -9.00 -2.06
CA PHE A 26 -3.71 -8.65 -3.47
C PHE A 26 -3.77 -7.14 -3.75
N PHE A 27 -3.04 -6.70 -4.76
CA PHE A 27 -3.06 -5.34 -5.28
C PHE A 27 -2.99 -5.40 -6.80
N ASP A 28 -3.49 -4.38 -7.47
CA ASP A 28 -3.52 -4.33 -8.93
C ASP A 28 -2.41 -3.41 -9.47
N GLU A 29 -2.21 -2.26 -8.82
CA GLU A 29 -1.26 -1.24 -9.28
C GLU A 29 -0.55 -0.57 -8.09
N VAL A 30 0.72 -0.21 -8.27
CA VAL A 30 1.39 0.77 -7.40
C VAL A 30 1.11 2.15 -7.99
N LEU A 31 0.60 3.04 -7.16
CA LEU A 31 0.23 4.39 -7.56
C LEU A 31 1.33 5.41 -7.24
N GLU A 32 1.95 5.29 -6.07
CA GLU A 32 3.05 6.14 -5.61
C GLU A 32 3.69 5.53 -4.35
N TYR A 33 4.92 5.95 -4.06
CA TYR A 33 5.58 5.68 -2.80
C TYR A 33 5.53 6.93 -1.92
N ARG A 34 5.14 6.77 -0.66
CA ARG A 34 4.90 7.88 0.27
C ARG A 34 5.88 7.85 1.43
N VAL A 35 6.41 9.00 1.76
CA VAL A 35 7.19 9.24 2.97
C VAL A 35 6.46 10.30 3.80
N TRP A 36 6.12 9.94 5.02
CA TRP A 36 5.46 10.83 5.97
C TRP A 36 6.50 11.48 6.88
N CYS A 37 6.54 12.80 6.93
CA CYS A 37 7.47 13.58 7.76
C CYS A 37 6.69 14.27 8.90
N LEU A 38 6.79 13.76 10.12
CA LEU A 38 6.05 14.31 11.25
C LEU A 38 6.97 15.21 12.09
N PRO A 39 6.59 16.47 12.40
CA PRO A 39 7.48 17.43 13.08
C PRO A 39 8.04 16.91 14.41
N ASP A 40 7.21 16.20 15.17
CA ASP A 40 7.60 15.62 16.45
C ASP A 40 7.17 14.16 16.48
N ASN A 41 8.08 13.25 16.86
CA ASN A 41 7.81 11.82 17.10
C ASN A 41 6.75 11.55 18.20
N THR A 42 6.09 12.59 18.71
CA THR A 42 5.14 12.61 19.81
C THR A 42 3.73 13.04 19.42
N VAL A 43 3.49 13.58 18.21
CA VAL A 43 2.15 14.01 17.83
C VAL A 43 1.40 12.82 17.23
N GLU A 44 0.55 12.22 18.05
CA GLU A 44 -0.59 11.40 17.62
C GLU A 44 -1.26 12.05 16.40
N TYR A 45 -1.12 11.42 15.24
CA TYR A 45 -2.10 11.45 14.14
C TYR A 45 -2.62 12.83 13.69
N SER A 46 -1.82 13.90 13.72
CA SER A 46 -2.13 15.06 12.88
C SER A 46 -1.71 14.73 11.45
N TYR A 47 -2.64 14.21 10.65
CA TYR A 47 -2.45 14.03 9.22
C TYR A 47 -2.45 15.41 8.54
N ASP A 48 -1.34 16.12 8.70
CA ASP A 48 -1.05 17.27 7.86
C ASP A 48 -0.76 16.76 6.45
N ILE A 49 -1.53 17.21 5.47
CA ILE A 49 -1.39 16.80 4.07
C ILE A 49 0.00 17.22 3.56
N ASP A 50 0.52 18.34 4.09
CA ASP A 50 1.83 18.89 3.71
C ASP A 50 3.01 18.04 4.23
N ALA A 51 2.75 17.06 5.11
CA ALA A 51 3.74 16.12 5.62
C ALA A 51 3.95 14.88 4.73
N CYS A 52 3.16 14.71 3.67
CA CYS A 52 3.23 13.53 2.79
C CYS A 52 4.00 13.83 1.50
N HIS A 53 5.18 13.23 1.35
CA HIS A 53 5.99 13.33 0.14
C HIS A 53 5.81 12.08 -0.73
N SER A 54 5.51 12.26 -2.01
CA SER A 54 5.20 11.17 -2.95
C SER A 54 6.27 11.02 -4.03
N PHE A 55 6.57 9.77 -4.39
CA PHE A 55 7.66 9.39 -5.31
C PHE A 55 7.23 8.31 -6.30
N VAL A 56 7.89 8.26 -7.45
CA VAL A 56 7.62 7.28 -8.52
C VAL A 56 8.18 5.91 -8.14
N THR A 57 9.36 5.87 -7.52
CA THR A 57 10.06 4.63 -7.18
C THR A 57 10.32 4.50 -5.68
N TYR A 58 10.41 3.26 -5.21
CA TYR A 58 10.81 2.98 -3.83
C TYR A 58 12.18 3.54 -3.50
N GLN A 59 13.12 3.50 -4.45
CA GLN A 59 14.50 3.98 -4.25
C GLN A 59 14.54 5.49 -4.03
N GLU A 60 13.76 6.27 -4.77
CA GLU A 60 13.64 7.72 -4.54
C GLU A 60 13.05 8.02 -3.16
N ALA A 61 11.97 7.31 -2.78
CA ALA A 61 11.34 7.46 -1.47
C ALA A 61 12.29 7.08 -0.33
N LEU A 62 13.02 5.96 -0.48
CA LEU A 62 13.99 5.51 0.52
C LEU A 62 15.14 6.51 0.66
N ALA A 63 15.71 6.98 -0.45
CA ALA A 63 16.76 7.98 -0.43
C ALA A 63 16.29 9.28 0.24
N PHE A 64 15.05 9.71 0.00
CA PHE A 64 14.48 10.86 0.68
C PHE A 64 14.34 10.62 2.19
N ALA A 65 13.80 9.47 2.61
CA ALA A 65 13.63 9.14 4.02
C ALA A 65 14.97 9.06 4.78
N GLU A 66 15.99 8.42 4.20
CA GLU A 66 17.32 8.31 4.81
C GLU A 66 18.03 9.67 4.99
N ASN A 67 17.63 10.68 4.24
CA ASN A 67 18.21 12.03 4.27
C ASN A 67 17.29 13.07 4.92
N THR A 68 16.13 12.67 5.46
CA THR A 68 15.14 13.58 6.05
C THR A 68 14.89 13.21 7.51
N GLU A 69 15.16 14.16 8.40
CA GLU A 69 14.90 14.00 9.83
C GLU A 69 13.39 13.85 10.10
N ASN A 70 13.03 13.03 11.09
CA ASN A 70 11.65 12.72 11.46
C ASN A 70 10.77 12.18 10.32
N SER A 71 11.39 11.52 9.34
CA SER A 71 10.68 10.81 8.28
C SER A 71 10.37 9.36 8.67
N ALA A 72 9.19 8.90 8.27
CA ALA A 72 8.80 7.50 8.37
C ALA A 72 9.43 6.67 7.23
N GLN A 73 9.44 5.35 7.40
CA GLN A 73 9.81 4.44 6.31
C GLN A 73 8.82 4.53 5.15
N PRO A 74 9.29 4.38 3.88
CA PRO A 74 8.41 4.46 2.72
C PRO A 74 7.25 3.45 2.77
N LEU A 75 6.06 3.93 2.43
CA LEU A 75 4.88 3.09 2.17
C LEU A 75 4.58 3.12 0.67
N ALA A 76 3.98 2.05 0.16
CA ALA A 76 3.44 2.02 -1.20
C ALA A 76 1.94 2.29 -1.14
N LEU A 77 1.48 3.34 -1.83
CA LEU A 77 0.07 3.49 -2.16
C LEU A 77 -0.26 2.51 -3.27
N VAL A 78 -1.21 1.61 -3.01
CA VAL A 78 -1.66 0.65 -4.01
C VAL A 78 -3.14 0.83 -4.32
N ARG A 79 -3.50 0.52 -5.57
CA ARG A 79 -4.89 0.36 -5.99
C ARG A 79 -5.29 -1.11 -5.93
N GLN A 80 -6.50 -1.36 -5.45
CA GLN A 80 -7.16 -2.66 -5.47
C GLN A 80 -8.49 -2.53 -6.21
N PHE A 81 -8.75 -3.37 -7.19
CA PHE A 81 -10.06 -3.58 -7.80
C PHE A 81 -10.82 -4.75 -7.17
N GLU A 82 -10.07 -5.71 -6.62
CA GLU A 82 -10.56 -6.81 -5.83
C GLU A 82 -9.54 -7.15 -4.75
N TRP A 83 -10.00 -7.38 -3.53
CA TRP A 83 -9.14 -7.74 -2.41
C TRP A 83 -9.80 -8.78 -1.51
N VAL A 84 -9.01 -9.43 -0.67
CA VAL A 84 -9.53 -10.31 0.38
C VAL A 84 -9.25 -9.70 1.73
N ASP A 85 -10.28 -9.43 2.53
CA ASP A 85 -10.10 -9.06 3.93
C ASP A 85 -10.00 -10.29 4.82
N GLN A 86 -9.21 -10.16 5.88
CA GLN A 86 -9.10 -11.16 6.95
C GLN A 86 -9.44 -10.51 8.30
N PRO A 87 -10.73 -10.28 8.60
CA PRO A 87 -11.13 -9.64 9.85
C PRO A 87 -10.75 -10.48 11.09
N SER A 88 -10.62 -11.79 10.93
CA SER A 88 -10.07 -12.68 11.95
C SER A 88 -9.39 -13.89 11.30
N ARG A 89 -8.51 -14.55 12.06
CA ARG A 89 -7.73 -15.70 11.56
C ARG A 89 -8.66 -16.77 10.97
N GLY A 90 -8.43 -17.12 9.72
CA GLY A 90 -9.22 -18.14 9.00
C GLY A 90 -10.54 -17.64 8.39
N ILE A 91 -10.97 -16.39 8.66
CA ILE A 91 -12.11 -15.78 7.97
C ILE A 91 -11.57 -14.94 6.83
N TYR A 92 -11.99 -15.25 5.60
CA TYR A 92 -11.57 -14.54 4.39
C TYR A 92 -12.79 -14.04 3.63
N ILE A 93 -12.85 -12.72 3.39
CA ILE A 93 -13.98 -12.05 2.73
C ILE A 93 -13.46 -11.45 1.42
N HIS A 94 -13.99 -11.92 0.28
CA HIS A 94 -13.66 -11.34 -1.02
C HIS A 94 -14.54 -10.12 -1.29
N ASN A 95 -13.88 -8.99 -1.51
CA ASN A 95 -14.50 -7.72 -1.87
C ASN A 95 -14.12 -7.32 -3.30
N LYS A 96 -14.99 -6.52 -3.92
CA LYS A 96 -14.80 -5.95 -5.26
C LYS A 96 -15.16 -4.47 -5.23
N GLY A 97 -14.43 -3.66 -5.98
CA GLY A 97 -14.57 -2.21 -6.04
C GLY A 97 -13.20 -1.56 -6.10
N GLU A 98 -13.14 -0.25 -6.39
CA GLU A 98 -11.88 0.47 -6.33
C GLU A 98 -11.59 0.89 -4.88
N ARG A 99 -10.41 0.54 -4.37
CA ARG A 99 -9.90 0.93 -3.05
C ARG A 99 -8.45 1.36 -3.18
N LEU A 100 -8.11 2.46 -2.53
CA LEU A 100 -6.72 2.89 -2.31
C LEU A 100 -6.30 2.52 -0.90
N THR A 101 -5.10 1.95 -0.75
CA THR A 101 -4.57 1.59 0.57
C THR A 101 -3.06 1.70 0.60
N GLU A 102 -2.52 2.06 1.76
CA GLU A 102 -1.08 2.06 2.00
C GLU A 102 -0.61 0.71 2.51
N TRP A 103 0.44 0.20 1.88
CA TRP A 103 1.09 -1.07 2.17
C TRP A 103 2.56 -0.88 2.48
N ARG A 104 3.11 -1.83 3.24
CA ARG A 104 4.56 -1.95 3.36
C ARG A 104 5.14 -2.45 2.03
N PRO A 105 6.26 -1.91 1.53
CA PRO A 105 6.84 -2.30 0.26
C PRO A 105 7.11 -3.81 0.13
N GLU A 106 7.47 -4.51 1.23
CA GLU A 106 7.73 -5.96 1.21
C GLU A 106 6.49 -6.78 0.84
N TRP A 107 5.28 -6.23 0.96
CA TRP A 107 4.06 -6.92 0.55
C TRP A 107 3.90 -6.97 -0.97
N LEU A 108 4.61 -6.11 -1.71
CA LEU A 108 4.62 -6.08 -3.18
C LEU A 108 5.36 -7.27 -3.79
N ASP A 109 6.22 -7.97 -3.02
CA ASP A 109 6.95 -9.16 -3.47
C ASP A 109 6.04 -10.30 -3.93
N ARG A 110 4.76 -10.28 -3.52
CA ARG A 110 3.73 -11.23 -3.98
C ARG A 110 3.37 -11.04 -5.45
N GLY A 111 3.74 -9.90 -6.05
CA GLY A 111 3.34 -9.48 -7.38
C GLY A 111 1.91 -8.97 -7.43
N THR A 112 1.57 -8.31 -8.54
CA THR A 112 0.21 -7.84 -8.81
C THR A 112 -0.74 -9.03 -8.95
N ARG A 113 -2.01 -8.78 -8.60
CA ARG A 113 -3.10 -9.73 -8.70
C ARG A 113 -3.25 -10.22 -10.14
N LYS A 114 -3.35 -11.53 -10.30
CA LYS A 114 -3.59 -12.19 -11.59
C LYS A 114 -5.02 -12.73 -11.65
N PRO A 115 -5.52 -13.02 -12.87
CA PRO A 115 -6.75 -13.76 -13.03
C PRO A 115 -6.72 -15.06 -12.20
N ASN A 116 -7.79 -15.32 -11.45
CA ASN A 116 -7.98 -16.46 -10.56
C ASN A 116 -7.19 -16.49 -9.24
N ASP A 117 -6.32 -15.53 -8.95
CA ASP A 117 -5.54 -15.53 -7.69
C ASP A 117 -6.43 -15.59 -6.45
N ILE A 118 -7.49 -14.77 -6.42
CA ILE A 118 -8.44 -14.75 -5.30
C ILE A 118 -9.19 -16.07 -5.18
N ALA A 119 -9.66 -16.63 -6.30
CA ALA A 119 -10.38 -17.91 -6.29
C ALA A 119 -9.49 -19.05 -5.77
N GLN A 120 -8.23 -19.11 -6.22
CA GLN A 120 -7.25 -20.08 -5.75
C GLN A 120 -6.90 -19.88 -4.28
N PHE A 121 -6.74 -18.62 -3.85
CA PHE A 121 -6.49 -18.28 -2.46
C PHE A 121 -7.64 -18.75 -1.55
N LEU A 122 -8.88 -18.47 -1.92
CA LEU A 122 -10.06 -18.90 -1.17
C LEU A 122 -10.18 -20.42 -1.16
N GLN A 123 -9.92 -21.10 -2.27
CA GLN A 123 -9.95 -22.57 -2.33
C GLN A 123 -8.89 -23.20 -1.42
N LYS A 124 -7.66 -22.66 -1.42
CA LYS A 124 -6.55 -23.13 -0.58
C LYS A 124 -6.80 -22.89 0.90
N ASN A 125 -7.52 -21.82 1.23
CA ASN A 125 -7.81 -21.42 2.61
C ASN A 125 -9.22 -21.82 3.07
N ALA A 126 -10.00 -22.50 2.22
CA ALA A 126 -11.26 -23.08 2.61
C ALA A 126 -10.96 -24.15 3.66
N VAL A 127 -11.40 -23.91 4.89
CA VAL A 127 -11.33 -24.92 5.95
C VAL A 127 -12.14 -26.13 5.45
N SER A 128 -11.48 -27.27 5.26
CA SER A 128 -12.18 -28.54 5.08
C SER A 128 -13.05 -28.73 6.31
N LYS A 129 -14.36 -28.65 6.14
CA LYS A 129 -15.32 -28.97 7.21
C LYS A 129 -15.23 -30.46 7.55
#